data_AF-A0AAC9B2A1-F1
#
_entry.id   AF-A0AAC9B2A1-F1
#
_cell.length_a   1.000
_cell.length_b   1.000
_cell.length_c   1.000
_cell.angle_alpha   90.00
_cell.angle_beta   90.00
_cell.angle_gamma   90.00
#
_symmetry.space_group_name_H-M   'P 1'
#
loop_
_entity.id
_entity.type
_entity.pdbx_description
1 polymer ?
#
loop_
_entity_poly.entity_id
_entity_poly.type
_entity_poly.pdbx_seq_one_letter_code
_entity_poly.pdbx_strand_id
1 'polypeptide(L)'
;MESESEKLFSLIDAAYGEDLSNQPFEYKQCLLKRAKELTAGADELKVCREIWEDYRVNYIVPMSFPNNSRILYAYVKDQLGNLSEKQLRDANLGYGLIATHITFGPFN
;
A
#
# COMPACT_ATOMS: atom_id res chain seq x y z
N MET A 1 21.79 -2.33 -8.61
CA MET A 1 20.38 -2.74 -8.72
C MET A 1 19.80 -2.53 -7.35
N GLU A 2 18.87 -1.59 -7.20
CA GLU A 2 18.12 -1.41 -5.96
C GLU A 2 17.20 -2.62 -5.79
N SER A 3 17.15 -3.21 -4.60
CA SER A 3 16.20 -4.28 -4.30
C SER A 3 14.79 -3.71 -4.16
N GLU A 4 13.74 -4.49 -4.48
CA GLU A 4 12.35 -3.99 -4.35
C GLU A 4 12.02 -3.57 -2.90
N SER A 5 12.63 -4.20 -1.89
CA SER A 5 12.53 -3.78 -0.49
C SER A 5 13.10 -2.37 -0.24
N GLU A 6 14.26 -2.04 -0.81
CA GLU A 6 14.87 -0.71 -0.71
C GLU A 6 14.01 0.34 -1.41
N LYS A 7 13.47 0.00 -2.59
CA LYS A 7 12.57 0.86 -3.34
C LYS A 7 11.29 1.15 -2.56
N LEU A 8 10.65 0.13 -1.98
CA LEU A 8 9.46 0.31 -1.16
C LEU A 8 9.77 1.14 0.09
N PHE A 9 10.92 0.92 0.74
CA PHE A 9 11.35 1.73 1.88
C PHE A 9 11.50 3.20 1.49
N SER A 10 12.17 3.50 0.38
CA SER A 10 12.36 4.85 -0.15
C SER A 10 11.02 5.54 -0.45
N LEU A 11 10.03 4.82 -0.99
CA LEU A 11 8.69 5.35 -1.22
C LEU A 11 7.95 5.66 0.07
N ILE A 12 8.07 4.80 1.09
CA ILE A 12 7.46 5.04 2.41
C ILE A 12 8.10 6.25 3.08
N ASP A 13 9.43 6.36 3.05
CA ASP A 13 10.17 7.49 3.65
C ASP A 13 9.80 8.81 2.97
N ALA A 14 9.73 8.80 1.63
CA ALA A 14 9.30 9.97 0.85
C ALA A 14 7.85 10.39 1.17
N ALA A 15 6.93 9.45 1.36
CA ALA A 15 5.56 9.73 1.78
C ALA A 15 5.46 10.23 3.23
N TYR A 16 6.30 9.69 4.13
CA TYR A 16 6.35 10.08 5.54
C TYR A 16 6.86 11.52 5.73
N GLY A 17 7.76 11.96 4.86
CA GLY A 17 8.33 13.31 4.84
C GLY A 17 7.40 14.41 4.31
N GLU A 18 6.24 14.06 3.73
CA GLU A 18 5.28 15.06 3.24
C GLU A 18 4.52 15.78 4.37
N ASP A 19 3.90 16.90 4.02
CA ASP A 19 2.84 17.47 4.85
C ASP A 19 1.60 16.58 4.78
N LEU A 20 1.36 15.85 5.88
CA LEU A 20 0.24 14.92 6.04
C LEU A 20 -0.89 15.49 6.89
N SER A 21 -0.92 16.81 7.12
CA SER A 21 -1.94 17.48 7.95
C SER A 21 -3.37 17.27 7.44
N ASN A 22 -3.54 16.95 6.16
CA ASN A 22 -4.82 16.66 5.52
C ASN A 22 -5.20 15.17 5.51
N GLN A 23 -4.40 14.29 6.13
CA GLN A 23 -4.68 12.86 6.25
C GLN A 23 -5.08 12.49 7.69
N PRO A 24 -5.70 11.32 7.90
CA PRO A 24 -5.88 10.76 9.24
C PRO A 24 -4.56 10.67 9.99
N PHE A 25 -4.60 10.93 11.30
CA PHE A 25 -3.42 10.92 12.17
C PHE A 25 -2.68 9.56 12.12
N GLU A 26 -3.45 8.48 12.00
CA GLU A 26 -3.00 7.10 11.93
C GLU A 26 -2.11 6.86 10.70
N TYR A 27 -2.31 7.58 9.59
CA TYR A 27 -1.55 7.35 8.36
C TYR A 27 -0.05 7.48 8.58
N LYS A 28 0.38 8.54 9.27
CA LYS A 28 1.79 8.77 9.56
C LYS A 28 2.38 7.68 10.48
N GLN A 29 1.58 7.17 11.42
CA GLN A 29 1.98 6.08 12.30
C GLN A 29 2.10 4.75 11.55
N CYS A 30 1.17 4.47 10.63
CA CYS A 30 1.22 3.31 9.75
C CYS A 30 2.48 3.34 8.89
N LEU A 31 2.79 4.45 8.21
CA LEU A 31 4.01 4.58 7.41
C LEU A 31 5.28 4.28 8.22
N LEU A 32 5.41 4.87 9.41
CA LEU A 32 6.56 4.63 10.29
C LEU A 32 6.65 3.16 10.73
N LYS A 33 5.51 2.54 11.03
CA LYS A 33 5.46 1.11 11.40
C LYS A 33 5.96 0.24 10.24
N ARG A 34 5.49 0.49 9.02
CA ARG A 34 5.86 -0.30 7.82
C ARG A 34 7.32 -0.13 7.44
N ALA A 35 7.85 1.09 7.54
CA ALA A 35 9.28 1.35 7.39
C ALA A 35 10.12 0.49 8.36
N LYS A 36 9.73 0.45 9.64
CA LYS A 36 10.42 -0.39 10.66
C LYS A 36 10.34 -1.87 10.32
N GLU A 37 9.19 -2.37 9.88
CA GLU A 37 9.02 -3.77 9.49
C GLU A 37 9.93 -4.14 8.32
N LEU A 38 10.04 -3.29 7.28
CA LEU A 38 10.99 -3.51 6.18
C LEU A 38 12.44 -3.53 6.65
N THR A 39 12.85 -2.59 7.51
CA THR A 39 14.22 -2.59 8.06
C THR A 39 14.52 -3.82 8.92
N ALA A 40 13.50 -4.44 9.51
CA ALA A 40 13.62 -5.69 10.26
C ALA A 40 13.64 -6.94 9.36
N GLY A 41 13.61 -6.78 8.03
CA GLY A 41 13.63 -7.88 7.07
C GLY A 41 12.27 -8.48 6.77
N ALA A 42 11.17 -7.74 6.99
CA ALA A 42 9.86 -8.18 6.55
C ALA A 42 9.80 -8.27 5.01
N ASP A 43 9.07 -9.27 4.53
CA ASP A 43 8.79 -9.45 3.11
C ASP A 43 8.06 -8.23 2.53
N GLU A 44 8.53 -7.75 1.38
CA GLU A 44 8.02 -6.57 0.69
C GLU A 44 6.53 -6.72 0.37
N LEU A 45 6.13 -7.87 -0.18
CA LEU A 45 4.75 -8.12 -0.56
C LEU A 45 3.83 -8.13 0.67
N LYS A 46 4.28 -8.73 1.78
CA LYS A 46 3.56 -8.65 3.06
C LYS A 46 3.36 -7.18 3.47
N VAL A 47 4.40 -6.35 3.39
CA VAL A 47 4.30 -4.93 3.77
C VAL A 47 3.36 -4.16 2.84
N CYS A 48 3.42 -4.38 1.52
CA CYS A 48 2.46 -3.81 0.57
C CYS A 48 1.01 -4.16 0.93
N ARG A 49 0.74 -5.41 1.32
CA ARG A 49 -0.60 -5.82 1.76
C ARG A 49 -1.06 -5.11 3.02
N GLU A 50 -0.17 -4.95 3.98
CA GLU A 50 -0.49 -4.30 5.25
C GLU A 50 -0.68 -2.79 5.07
N ILE A 51 0.08 -2.14 4.17
CA ILE A 51 -0.17 -0.76 3.75
C ILE A 51 -1.57 -0.63 3.11
N TRP A 52 -1.92 -1.56 2.22
CA TRP A 52 -3.24 -1.57 1.60
C TRP A 52 -4.36 -1.72 2.63
N GLU A 53 -4.16 -2.55 3.65
CA GLU A 53 -5.12 -2.70 4.74
C GLU A 53 -5.22 -1.43 5.59
N ASP A 54 -4.08 -0.82 5.92
CA ASP A 54 -4.03 0.44 6.67
C ASP A 54 -4.84 1.54 5.95
N TYR A 55 -4.80 1.59 4.61
CA TYR A 55 -5.65 2.52 3.84
C TYR A 55 -7.13 2.28 4.04
N ARG A 56 -7.58 1.02 4.05
CA ARG A 56 -9.00 0.68 4.19
C ARG A 56 -9.51 0.92 5.61
N VAL A 57 -8.77 0.47 6.62
CA VAL A 57 -9.18 0.54 8.03
C VAL A 57 -9.23 1.98 8.52
N ASN A 58 -8.33 2.83 8.03
CA ASN A 58 -8.27 4.24 8.43
C ASN A 58 -9.04 5.17 7.46
N TYR A 59 -9.87 4.61 6.57
CA TYR A 59 -10.69 5.35 5.60
C TYR A 59 -9.89 6.37 4.77
N ILE A 60 -8.65 6.01 4.42
CA ILE A 60 -7.74 6.90 3.69
C ILE A 60 -8.11 6.87 2.21
N VAL A 61 -8.46 8.04 1.66
CA VAL A 61 -8.94 8.16 0.28
C VAL A 61 -7.76 8.52 -0.64
N PRO A 62 -7.51 7.77 -1.72
CA PRO A 62 -6.36 8.04 -2.61
C PRO A 62 -6.37 9.45 -3.23
N MET A 63 -7.56 10.01 -3.45
CA MET A 63 -7.71 11.37 -4.00
C MET A 63 -7.20 12.46 -3.04
N SER A 64 -7.27 12.25 -1.73
CA SER A 64 -6.80 13.23 -0.74
C SER A 64 -5.28 13.23 -0.55
N PHE A 65 -4.57 12.22 -1.05
CA PHE A 65 -3.14 12.08 -0.79
C PHE A 65 -2.30 13.23 -1.37
N PRO A 66 -1.23 13.64 -0.67
CA PRO A 66 -0.15 14.40 -1.28
C PRO A 66 0.67 13.55 -2.27
N ASN A 67 1.63 14.16 -2.95
CA ASN A 67 2.22 13.60 -4.18
C ASN A 67 2.93 12.26 -3.96
N ASN A 68 3.86 12.18 -3.00
CA ASN A 68 4.62 10.96 -2.72
C ASN A 68 3.73 9.86 -2.14
N SER A 69 2.73 10.24 -1.34
CA SER A 69 1.70 9.32 -0.85
C SER A 69 0.86 8.71 -1.98
N ARG A 70 0.55 9.48 -3.03
CA ARG A 70 -0.08 8.93 -4.26
C ARG A 70 0.83 7.98 -5.01
N ILE A 71 2.13 8.29 -5.09
CA ILE A 71 3.13 7.42 -5.74
C ILE A 71 3.23 6.09 -4.98
N LEU A 72 3.33 6.13 -3.64
CA LEU A 72 3.33 4.94 -2.80
C LEU A 72 2.04 4.13 -3.01
N TYR A 73 0.87 4.79 -3.00
CA TYR A 73 -0.40 4.13 -3.26
C TYR A 73 -0.42 3.41 -4.62
N ALA A 74 0.06 4.07 -5.68
CA ALA A 74 0.12 3.49 -7.02
C ALA A 74 1.05 2.27 -7.07
N TYR A 75 2.23 2.35 -6.43
CA TYR A 75 3.16 1.23 -6.33
C TYR A 75 2.54 0.04 -5.59
N VAL A 76 1.95 0.27 -4.41
CA VAL A 76 1.31 -0.79 -3.63
C VAL A 76 0.17 -1.43 -4.42
N LYS A 77 -0.65 -0.62 -5.09
CA LYS A 77 -1.75 -1.11 -5.94
C LYS A 77 -1.24 -1.99 -7.09
N ASP A 78 -0.16 -1.59 -7.76
CA ASP A 78 0.44 -2.34 -8.86
C ASP A 78 1.03 -3.68 -8.38
N GLN A 79 1.79 -3.66 -7.27
CA GLN A 79 2.34 -4.88 -6.67
C GLN A 79 1.26 -5.90 -6.29
N LEU A 80 0.13 -5.43 -5.75
CA LEU A 80 -1.00 -6.29 -5.39
C LEU A 80 -1.85 -6.71 -6.59
N GLY A 81 -1.89 -5.90 -7.66
CA GLY A 81 -2.59 -6.21 -8.90
C GLY A 81 -1.88 -7.26 -9.77
N ASN A 82 -0.55 -7.38 -9.63
CA ASN A 82 0.27 -8.32 -10.39
C ASN A 82 0.47 -9.68 -9.70
N LEU A 83 -0.31 -9.98 -8.65
CA LEU A 83 -0.22 -11.24 -7.91
C LEU A 83 -0.77 -12.42 -8.70
N SER A 84 -0.07 -13.55 -8.63
CA SER A 84 -0.59 -14.83 -9.13
C SER A 84 -1.78 -15.32 -8.30
N GLU A 85 -2.66 -16.15 -8.89
CA GLU A 85 -3.80 -16.76 -8.19
C GLU A 85 -3.40 -17.49 -6.90
N LYS A 86 -2.22 -18.14 -6.89
CA LYS A 86 -1.66 -18.79 -5.71
C LYS A 86 -1.34 -17.78 -4.60
N GLN A 87 -0.68 -16.68 -4.94
CA GLN A 87 -0.36 -15.62 -3.98
C GLN A 87 -1.61 -14.91 -3.47
N LEU A 88 -2.61 -14.67 -4.32
CA LEU A 88 -3.90 -14.10 -3.90
C LEU A 88 -4.64 -15.00 -2.89
N ARG A 89 -4.56 -16.32 -3.09
CA ARG A 89 -5.14 -17.32 -2.20
C ARG A 89 -4.40 -17.42 -0.88
N ASP A 90 -3.07 -17.54 -0.91
CA ASP A 90 -2.22 -17.62 0.27
C ASP A 90 -2.28 -16.32 1.10
N ALA A 91 -2.56 -15.20 0.44
CA ALA A 91 -2.74 -13.90 1.05
C ALA A 91 -4.16 -13.64 1.60
N ASN A 92 -5.13 -14.55 1.44
CA ASN A 92 -6.55 -14.29 1.74
C ASN A 92 -7.09 -12.98 1.12
N LEU A 93 -6.42 -12.44 0.09
CA LEU A 93 -6.83 -11.21 -0.60
C LEU A 93 -7.96 -11.47 -1.59
N GLY A 94 -8.22 -12.74 -1.91
CA GLY A 94 -9.20 -13.19 -2.90
C GLY A 94 -10.64 -12.70 -2.68
N TYR A 95 -11.02 -12.23 -1.48
CA TYR A 95 -12.35 -11.63 -1.29
C TYR A 95 -12.35 -10.10 -1.38
N GLY A 96 -11.28 -9.42 -0.96
CA GLY A 96 -11.23 -7.95 -0.88
C GLY A 96 -10.90 -7.24 -2.20
N LEU A 97 -9.96 -7.80 -2.97
CA LEU A 97 -9.55 -7.25 -4.28
C LEU A 97 -10.50 -7.67 -5.42
N ILE A 98 -11.04 -8.90 -5.36
CA ILE A 98 -12.05 -9.37 -6.33
C ILE A 98 -13.35 -8.58 -6.19
N ALA A 99 -13.78 -8.24 -4.97
CA ALA A 99 -14.97 -7.42 -4.76
C ALA A 99 -14.80 -6.00 -5.35
N THR A 100 -13.61 -5.41 -5.33
CA THR A 100 -13.38 -4.09 -5.96
C THR A 100 -13.42 -4.17 -7.49
N HIS A 101 -13.03 -5.30 -8.07
CA HIS A 101 -13.18 -5.55 -9.51
C HIS A 101 -14.65 -5.73 -9.93
N ILE A 102 -15.53 -6.15 -9.01
CA ILE A 102 -16.97 -6.27 -9.24
C ILE A 102 -17.68 -4.93 -9.00
N THR A 103 -17.26 -4.11 -8.04
CA THR A 103 -17.89 -2.80 -7.77
C THR A 103 -17.57 -1.75 -8.83
N PHE A 104 -16.41 -1.86 -9.50
CA PHE A 104 -16.06 -1.04 -10.66
C PHE A 104 -15.88 -1.95 -11.88
N GLY A 105 -17.00 -2.44 -12.42
CA GLY A 105 -17.01 -3.10 -13.72
C GLY A 105 -16.39 -2.20 -14.80
N PRO A 106 -16.00 -2.75 -15.98
CA PRO A 106 -15.47 -1.93 -17.05
C PRO A 106 -16.52 -0.86 -17.39
N PHE A 107 -16.10 0.41 -17.36
CA PHE A 107 -16.83 1.46 -18.06
C PHE A 107 -16.83 1.06 -19.54
N ASN A 108 -18.00 0.61 -20.03
CA ASN A 108 -18.29 0.54 -21.47
C ASN A 108 -18.34 1.96 -22.05
#